data_AF-Q1MMC4-F1
#
_entry.id   AF-Q1MMC4-F1
#
_cell.length_a   1.000
_cell.length_b   1.000
_cell.length_c   1.000
_cell.angle_alpha   90.00
_cell.angle_beta   90.00
_cell.angle_gamma   90.00
#
_symmetry.space_group_name_H-M   'P 1'
#
loop_
_entity.id
_entity.type
_entity.pdbx_description
1 polymer ?
#
loop_
_entity_poly.entity_id
_entity_poly.type
_entity_poly.pdbx_seq_one_letter_code
_entity_poly.pdbx_strand_id
1 'polypeptide(L)'
;MDLIELKSEFVSSSEAAVGDVSLRRQQRSSVRVPFHATSSASIPRWLVHGRRRKELALNQSQPNRFPFHTQCPRDDGCGVFVLQMLTGMSYDDVAAMIDWGDKSAHYTTWNDLCGVLAEIGLSVETPIKTSRWSDIQGVAIVHVQGDHFMLYDAENGLFYDPAEMEGPRVASARVPTSYLTVYGPNHR
;
A
#
# COMPACT_ATOMS: atom_id res chain seq x y z
N MET A 1 -8.21 -25.72 -48.96
CA MET A 1 -7.64 -25.16 -47.71
C MET A 1 -8.74 -24.36 -47.06
N ASP A 2 -9.09 -24.82 -45.87
CA ASP A 2 -10.38 -24.63 -45.21
C ASP A 2 -10.62 -23.21 -44.70
N LEU A 3 -11.86 -22.74 -44.90
CA LEU A 3 -12.47 -21.67 -44.13
C LEU A 3 -12.87 -22.22 -42.76
N ILE A 4 -12.38 -21.61 -41.68
CA ILE A 4 -12.91 -21.82 -40.33
C ILE A 4 -13.53 -20.49 -39.87
N GLU A 5 -14.85 -20.40 -40.02
CA GLU A 5 -15.69 -19.48 -39.25
C GLU A 5 -15.81 -20.01 -37.82
N LEU A 6 -15.29 -19.28 -36.84
CA LEU A 6 -15.63 -19.49 -35.43
C LEU A 6 -16.76 -18.53 -35.05
N LYS A 7 -17.98 -19.07 -34.97
CA LYS A 7 -19.13 -18.41 -34.35
C LYS A 7 -18.97 -18.47 -32.84
N SER A 8 -18.84 -17.31 -32.20
CA SER A 8 -18.91 -17.16 -30.74
C SER A 8 -20.34 -16.80 -30.36
N GLU A 9 -21.04 -17.73 -29.71
CA GLU A 9 -22.34 -17.52 -29.10
C GLU A 9 -22.13 -16.92 -27.69
N PHE A 10 -22.57 -15.67 -27.51
CA PHE A 10 -22.59 -14.99 -26.22
C PHE A 10 -24.00 -15.12 -25.63
N VAL A 11 -24.18 -16.07 -24.70
CA VAL A 11 -25.41 -16.18 -23.91
C VAL A 11 -25.29 -15.23 -22.73
N SER A 12 -25.99 -14.09 -22.83
CA SER A 12 -26.22 -13.17 -21.71
C SER A 12 -27.50 -13.60 -20.98
N SER A 13 -27.40 -13.88 -19.69
CA SER A 13 -28.57 -14.03 -18.82
C SER A 13 -28.18 -13.56 -17.41
N SER A 14 -28.57 -12.33 -17.09
CA SER A 14 -28.67 -11.85 -15.73
C SER A 14 -30.10 -11.38 -15.50
N GLU A 15 -30.90 -12.23 -14.86
CA GLU A 15 -32.22 -11.88 -14.36
C GLU A 15 -32.09 -10.98 -13.12
N ALA A 16 -32.92 -9.93 -13.12
CA ALA A 16 -33.12 -9.00 -12.03
C ALA A 16 -34.05 -9.63 -10.99
N ALA A 17 -33.66 -9.59 -9.71
CA ALA A 17 -34.57 -9.82 -8.59
C ALA A 17 -34.77 -8.49 -7.83
N VAL A 18 -35.96 -7.94 -8.00
CA VAL A 18 -36.52 -6.81 -7.25
C VAL A 18 -37.35 -7.36 -6.10
N GLY A 19 -37.20 -6.78 -4.91
CA GLY A 19 -38.09 -7.00 -3.76
C GLY A 19 -37.29 -6.93 -2.45
N ASP A 20 -37.74 -6.33 -1.36
CA ASP A 20 -38.89 -5.51 -1.01
C ASP A 20 -38.47 -4.88 0.34
N VAL A 21 -38.44 -3.55 0.43
CA VAL A 21 -38.07 -2.84 1.67
C VAL A 21 -39.36 -2.47 2.39
N SER A 22 -39.69 -3.23 3.43
CA SER A 22 -40.81 -2.90 4.32
C SER A 22 -40.30 -2.42 5.68
N LEU A 23 -40.58 -1.15 5.95
CA LEU A 23 -40.38 -0.43 7.21
C LEU A 23 -41.10 -1.13 8.37
N ARG A 24 -40.42 -1.22 9.54
CA ARG A 24 -41.10 -1.17 10.84
C ARG A 24 -40.43 -0.21 11.81
N ARG A 25 -41.18 0.86 12.10
CA ARG A 25 -41.06 1.77 13.25
C ARG A 25 -41.33 1.04 14.57
N GLN A 26 -40.56 1.37 15.61
CA GLN A 26 -40.99 1.43 17.02
C GLN A 26 -39.97 2.31 17.78
N GLN A 27 -40.23 3.60 18.00
CA GLN A 27 -40.81 4.21 19.23
C GLN A 27 -40.25 3.62 20.54
N ARG A 28 -39.31 4.32 21.20
CA ARG A 28 -39.48 5.36 22.26
C ARG A 28 -39.72 4.77 23.65
N SER A 29 -38.74 4.98 24.54
CA SER A 29 -39.03 5.36 25.94
C SER A 29 -37.77 5.95 26.59
N SER A 30 -37.89 7.24 26.90
CA SER A 30 -37.00 8.03 27.72
C SER A 30 -37.48 7.95 29.17
N VAL A 31 -36.60 7.67 30.12
CA VAL A 31 -36.85 7.91 31.55
C VAL A 31 -35.58 8.54 32.12
N ARG A 32 -35.74 9.72 32.74
CA ARG A 32 -34.72 10.46 33.50
C ARG A 32 -35.13 10.54 34.97
N VAL A 33 -34.09 10.72 35.80
CA VAL A 33 -33.96 11.32 37.14
C VAL A 33 -34.50 10.54 38.35
N PRO A 34 -33.81 10.56 39.53
CA PRO A 34 -33.32 11.80 40.16
C PRO A 34 -31.93 11.84 40.82
N PHE A 35 -31.58 13.11 41.01
CA PHE A 35 -30.53 13.77 41.78
C PHE A 35 -30.45 13.30 43.23
N HIS A 36 -29.22 13.19 43.76
CA HIS A 36 -28.90 13.54 45.15
C HIS A 36 -27.51 14.19 45.19
N ALA A 37 -27.45 15.39 45.76
CA ALA A 37 -26.25 16.17 46.00
C ALA A 37 -25.64 15.79 47.36
N THR A 38 -24.31 15.85 47.49
CA THR A 38 -23.65 16.36 48.71
C THR A 38 -22.16 16.68 48.50
N SER A 39 -21.79 17.84 49.03
CA SER A 39 -20.53 18.18 49.71
C SER A 39 -19.26 18.47 48.90
N SER A 40 -19.00 19.77 48.78
CA SER A 40 -17.75 20.47 49.15
C SER A 40 -16.61 19.59 49.63
N ALA A 41 -15.49 19.59 48.89
CA ALA A 41 -14.16 19.34 49.42
C ALA A 41 -13.15 20.21 48.67
N SER A 42 -12.51 21.09 49.43
CA SER A 42 -11.47 22.03 49.04
C SER A 42 -10.24 21.31 48.44
N ILE A 43 -9.73 21.81 47.32
CA ILE A 43 -8.53 21.28 46.65
C ILE A 43 -7.28 21.75 47.42
N PRO A 44 -6.41 20.85 47.93
CA PRO A 44 -5.14 21.25 48.54
C PRO A 44 -4.12 21.71 47.50
N ARG A 45 -3.47 22.85 47.76
CA ARG A 45 -2.52 23.57 46.88
C ARG A 45 -1.11 22.94 46.79
N TRP A 46 -0.93 21.67 47.11
CA TRP A 46 0.38 21.00 47.05
C TRP A 46 0.26 19.56 46.55
N LEU A 47 -0.03 19.42 45.26
CA LEU A 47 0.21 18.18 44.51
C LEU A 47 0.66 18.52 43.08
N VAL A 48 1.69 19.35 42.97
CA VAL A 48 2.45 19.48 41.73
C VAL A 48 3.71 18.65 41.95
N HIS A 49 3.68 17.37 41.58
CA HIS A 49 4.82 16.59 41.08
C HIS A 49 4.29 15.24 40.57
N GLY A 50 4.43 15.03 39.27
CA GLY A 50 4.49 13.70 38.65
C GLY A 50 3.16 13.04 38.30
N ARG A 51 2.71 13.22 37.05
CA ARG A 51 2.30 12.10 36.17
C ARG A 51 2.08 12.57 34.73
N ARG A 52 2.98 12.10 33.87
CA ARG A 52 2.81 11.78 32.44
C ARG A 52 2.19 12.87 31.55
N ARG A 53 3.04 13.77 31.05
CA ARG A 53 3.09 14.00 29.60
C ARG A 53 4.11 13.03 29.02
N LYS A 54 3.65 11.82 28.70
CA LYS A 54 4.29 10.91 27.74
C LYS A 54 3.32 10.78 26.57
N GLU A 55 3.12 11.88 25.88
CA GLU A 55 2.34 11.97 24.66
C GLU A 55 2.93 13.19 23.94
N LEU A 56 3.49 12.99 22.75
CA LEU A 56 4.49 13.83 22.04
C LEU A 56 5.96 13.47 22.33
N ALA A 57 6.33 12.20 22.08
CA ALA A 57 7.68 11.80 21.62
C ALA A 57 7.68 10.28 21.34
N LEU A 58 6.87 9.85 20.39
CA LEU A 58 7.03 8.56 19.72
C LEU A 58 6.91 8.86 18.23
N ASN A 59 7.85 8.31 17.46
CA ASN A 59 8.02 8.43 16.00
C ASN A 59 9.03 9.47 15.50
N GLN A 60 10.17 9.60 16.18
CA GLN A 60 11.42 9.96 15.50
C GLN A 60 12.53 9.05 16.04
N SER A 61 12.69 7.83 15.50
CA SER A 61 13.97 7.09 15.60
C SER A 61 13.94 5.68 14.96
N GLN A 62 13.23 5.47 13.85
CA GLN A 62 13.74 4.48 12.91
C GLN A 62 14.02 5.22 11.61
N PRO A 63 15.30 5.36 11.21
CA PRO A 63 15.58 5.89 9.89
C PRO A 63 14.87 4.99 8.88
N ASN A 64 14.19 5.59 7.90
CA ASN A 64 13.63 4.83 6.79
C ASN A 64 14.74 3.94 6.22
N ARG A 65 14.47 2.64 6.09
CA ARG A 65 15.43 1.67 5.56
C ARG A 65 15.90 2.05 4.16
N PHE A 66 15.02 2.67 3.39
CA PHE A 66 15.25 3.11 2.02
C PHE A 66 15.12 4.63 1.90
N PRO A 67 15.89 5.28 1.02
CA PRO A 67 15.60 6.65 0.62
C PRO A 67 14.21 6.71 -0.01
N PHE A 68 13.51 7.84 0.15
CA PHE A 68 12.20 8.04 -0.46
C PHE A 68 12.32 8.91 -1.70
N HIS A 69 11.76 8.43 -2.81
CA HIS A 69 11.64 9.16 -4.06
C HIS A 69 10.19 9.18 -4.52
N THR A 70 9.70 10.37 -4.90
CA THR A 70 8.34 10.58 -5.40
C THR A 70 8.35 10.71 -6.91
N GLN A 71 7.35 10.12 -7.57
CA GLN A 71 7.09 10.36 -8.99
C GLN A 71 6.38 11.68 -9.24
N CYS A 72 5.75 12.28 -8.22
CA CYS A 72 5.01 13.51 -8.39
C CYS A 72 5.91 14.68 -8.84
N PRO A 73 5.46 15.51 -9.80
CA PRO A 73 4.10 15.58 -10.35
C PRO A 73 3.85 14.66 -11.57
N ARG A 74 4.77 13.76 -11.94
CA ARG A 74 4.56 12.80 -13.03
C ARG A 74 3.53 11.73 -12.65
N ASP A 75 2.81 11.23 -13.63
CA ASP A 75 1.87 10.12 -13.50
C ASP A 75 2.43 8.77 -14.00
N ASP A 76 3.69 8.76 -14.44
CA ASP A 76 4.41 7.58 -14.93
C ASP A 76 5.67 7.24 -14.11
N GLY A 77 6.31 6.11 -14.43
CA GLY A 77 7.61 5.74 -13.86
C GLY A 77 7.58 5.11 -12.47
N CYS A 78 6.41 4.75 -11.93
CA CYS A 78 6.28 4.19 -10.56
C CYS A 78 7.26 3.04 -10.30
N GLY A 79 7.43 2.11 -11.25
CA GLY A 79 8.37 1.00 -11.13
C GLY A 79 9.84 1.43 -11.13
N VAL A 80 10.21 2.47 -11.89
CA VAL A 80 11.58 3.04 -11.89
C VAL A 80 11.88 3.64 -10.53
N PHE A 81 10.96 4.42 -9.95
CA PHE A 81 11.12 4.99 -8.62
C PHE A 81 11.19 3.90 -7.53
N VAL A 82 10.40 2.83 -7.65
CA VAL A 82 10.48 1.69 -6.74
C VAL A 82 11.86 1.04 -6.77
N LEU A 83 12.39 0.79 -7.97
CA LEU A 83 13.73 0.25 -8.14
C LEU A 83 14.80 1.23 -7.60
N GLN A 84 14.64 2.53 -7.85
CA GLN A 84 15.52 3.57 -7.32
C GLN A 84 15.59 3.53 -5.78
N MET A 85 14.44 3.45 -5.11
CA MET A 85 14.37 3.37 -3.65
C MET A 85 14.99 2.05 -3.13
N LEU A 86 14.73 0.94 -3.83
CA LEU A 86 15.22 -0.38 -3.43
C LEU A 86 16.75 -0.51 -3.58
N THR A 87 17.31 -0.03 -4.68
CA THR A 87 18.72 -0.26 -5.04
C THR A 87 19.63 0.91 -4.66
N GLY A 88 19.08 2.10 -4.48
CA GLY A 88 19.82 3.34 -4.29
C GLY A 88 20.50 3.87 -5.57
N MET A 89 20.24 3.27 -6.73
CA MET A 89 20.73 3.76 -8.03
C MET A 89 20.03 5.06 -8.43
N SER A 90 20.56 5.79 -9.41
CA SER A 90 19.86 6.96 -9.94
C SER A 90 18.68 6.57 -10.84
N TYR A 91 17.73 7.48 -11.05
CA TYR A 91 16.62 7.25 -11.97
C TYR A 91 17.12 6.91 -13.38
N ASP A 92 18.10 7.66 -13.87
CA ASP A 92 18.63 7.49 -15.23
C ASP A 92 19.34 6.14 -15.40
N ASP A 93 20.08 5.68 -14.39
CA ASP A 93 20.73 4.37 -14.42
C ASP A 93 19.71 3.24 -14.45
N VAL A 94 18.64 3.34 -13.65
CA VAL A 94 17.55 2.36 -13.65
C VAL A 94 16.81 2.38 -14.99
N ALA A 95 16.48 3.57 -15.49
CA ALA A 95 15.76 3.73 -16.74
C ALA A 95 16.58 3.21 -17.94
N ALA A 96 17.90 3.34 -17.92
CA ALA A 96 18.78 2.84 -18.97
C ALA A 96 18.80 1.30 -19.09
N MET A 97 18.47 0.57 -18.01
CA MET A 97 18.37 -0.89 -18.02
C MET A 97 17.02 -1.42 -18.53
N ILE A 98 16.03 -0.55 -18.73
CA ILE A 98 14.70 -0.94 -19.21
C ILE A 98 14.67 -0.85 -20.73
N ASP A 99 14.25 -1.94 -21.38
CA ASP A 99 13.87 -1.89 -22.79
C ASP A 99 12.52 -1.18 -22.95
N TRP A 100 12.60 0.10 -23.26
CA TRP A 100 11.42 0.93 -23.49
C TRP A 100 10.71 0.60 -24.80
N GLY A 101 11.37 -0.03 -25.78
CA GLY A 101 10.84 -0.20 -27.13
C GLY A 101 10.25 1.11 -27.69
N ASP A 102 9.01 1.05 -28.15
CA ASP A 102 8.27 2.22 -28.68
C ASP A 102 7.41 2.94 -27.61
N LYS A 103 7.61 2.64 -26.31
CA LYS A 103 6.81 3.25 -25.22
C LYS A 103 7.13 4.74 -25.11
N SER A 104 6.12 5.58 -25.29
CA SER A 104 6.23 7.03 -25.11
C SER A 104 6.09 7.49 -23.64
N ALA A 105 5.61 6.61 -22.77
CA ALA A 105 5.45 6.85 -21.33
C ALA A 105 6.20 5.79 -20.54
N HIS A 106 6.72 6.14 -19.36
CA HIS A 106 7.55 5.25 -18.56
C HIS A 106 6.72 4.27 -17.73
N TYR A 107 5.75 3.60 -18.36
CA TYR A 107 4.99 2.52 -17.74
C TYR A 107 5.81 1.24 -17.76
N THR A 108 6.05 0.72 -16.56
CA THR A 108 6.84 -0.48 -16.33
C THR A 108 5.93 -1.66 -16.05
N THR A 109 6.34 -2.84 -16.50
CA THR A 109 5.68 -4.12 -16.22
C THR A 109 6.52 -4.94 -15.24
N TRP A 110 5.96 -6.05 -14.74
CA TRP A 110 6.77 -7.02 -14.00
C TRP A 110 7.97 -7.52 -14.79
N ASN A 111 7.84 -7.72 -16.10
CA ASN A 111 8.96 -8.18 -16.92
C ASN A 111 10.11 -7.17 -16.93
N ASP A 112 9.78 -5.87 -17.01
CA ASP A 112 10.77 -4.79 -16.97
C ASP A 112 11.50 -4.77 -15.60
N LEU A 113 10.74 -4.82 -14.50
CA LEU A 113 11.30 -4.84 -13.14
C LEU A 113 12.17 -6.07 -12.89
N CYS A 114 11.68 -7.25 -13.26
CA CYS A 114 12.40 -8.51 -13.15
C CYS A 114 13.69 -8.50 -13.99
N GLY A 115 13.64 -7.92 -15.20
CA GLY A 115 14.81 -7.75 -16.06
C GLY A 115 15.90 -6.92 -15.38
N VAL A 116 15.54 -5.74 -14.84
CA VAL A 116 16.48 -4.87 -14.12
C VAL A 116 17.07 -5.56 -12.89
N LEU A 117 16.24 -6.22 -12.08
CA LEU A 117 16.71 -6.93 -10.88
C LEU A 117 17.69 -8.07 -11.24
N ALA A 118 17.41 -8.81 -12.32
CA ALA A 118 18.30 -9.85 -12.80
C ALA A 118 19.63 -9.28 -13.33
N GLU A 119 19.58 -8.15 -14.05
CA GLU A 119 20.76 -7.47 -14.58
C GLU A 119 21.72 -7.02 -13.46
N ILE A 120 21.20 -6.53 -12.33
CA ILE A 120 22.00 -6.17 -11.16
C ILE A 120 22.37 -7.37 -10.26
N GLY A 121 22.06 -8.60 -10.69
CA GLY A 121 22.47 -9.84 -10.03
C GLY A 121 21.60 -10.26 -8.84
N LEU A 122 20.40 -9.70 -8.68
CA LEU A 122 19.44 -10.16 -7.68
C LEU A 122 18.66 -11.38 -8.21
N SER A 123 18.43 -12.35 -7.33
CA SER A 123 17.61 -13.51 -7.67
C SER A 123 16.16 -13.08 -7.78
N VAL A 124 15.58 -13.27 -8.96
CA VAL A 124 14.20 -12.91 -9.25
C VAL A 124 13.35 -14.17 -9.30
N GLU A 125 12.46 -14.31 -8.34
CA GLU A 125 11.39 -15.33 -8.38
C GLU A 125 10.21 -14.82 -9.21
N THR A 126 9.27 -15.71 -9.50
CA THR A 126 8.02 -15.32 -10.15
C THR A 126 7.16 -14.49 -9.17
N PRO A 127 6.58 -13.35 -9.59
CA PRO A 127 5.66 -12.59 -8.75
C PRO A 127 4.49 -13.44 -8.24
N ILE A 128 4.24 -13.36 -6.94
CA ILE A 128 3.22 -14.12 -6.23
C ILE A 128 1.93 -13.29 -6.16
N LYS A 129 0.79 -13.87 -6.54
CA LYS A 129 -0.51 -13.21 -6.42
C LYS A 129 -0.96 -13.15 -4.96
N THR A 130 -1.47 -12.00 -4.54
CA THR A 130 -2.12 -11.83 -3.23
C THR A 130 -3.13 -10.70 -3.28
N SER A 131 -4.07 -10.69 -2.33
CA SER A 131 -4.97 -9.56 -2.06
C SER A 131 -4.81 -9.02 -0.63
N ARG A 132 -3.83 -9.52 0.14
CA ARG A 132 -3.67 -9.23 1.56
C ARG A 132 -2.23 -8.84 1.87
N TRP A 133 -2.05 -7.68 2.49
CA TRP A 133 -0.73 -7.23 2.99
C TRP A 133 -0.10 -8.20 3.98
N SER A 134 -0.92 -8.95 4.73
CA SER A 134 -0.46 -9.96 5.70
C SER A 134 0.27 -11.15 5.09
N ASP A 135 0.11 -11.38 3.79
CA ASP A 135 0.76 -12.52 3.10
C ASP A 135 2.20 -12.18 2.71
N ILE A 136 2.56 -10.89 2.71
CA ILE A 136 3.86 -10.38 2.27
C ILE A 136 4.78 -10.29 3.48
N GLN A 137 5.98 -10.88 3.34
CA GLN A 137 7.01 -10.90 4.38
C GLN A 137 8.29 -10.24 3.86
N GLY A 138 9.10 -9.70 4.78
CA GLY A 138 10.36 -9.03 4.43
C GLY A 138 10.14 -7.76 3.62
N VAL A 139 11.03 -7.51 2.66
CA VAL A 139 10.94 -6.39 1.72
C VAL A 139 10.44 -6.91 0.38
N ALA A 140 9.43 -6.24 -0.19
CA ALA A 140 8.85 -6.65 -1.46
C ALA A 140 8.52 -5.46 -2.36
N ILE A 141 8.72 -5.65 -3.67
CA ILE A 141 8.05 -4.84 -4.66
C ILE A 141 6.62 -5.36 -4.78
N VAL A 142 5.63 -4.46 -4.80
CA VAL A 142 4.21 -4.83 -4.80
C VAL A 142 3.51 -4.09 -5.92
N HIS A 143 2.80 -4.86 -6.75
CA HIS A 143 1.82 -4.34 -7.69
C HIS A 143 0.48 -4.25 -6.97
N VAL A 144 -0.23 -3.15 -7.18
CA VAL A 144 -1.53 -2.86 -6.55
C VAL A 144 -2.58 -2.55 -7.61
N GLN A 145 -3.85 -2.54 -7.20
CA GLN A 145 -4.95 -2.06 -8.05
C GLN A 145 -4.68 -0.64 -8.57
N GLY A 146 -5.13 -0.39 -9.80
CA GLY A 146 -4.83 0.85 -10.51
C GLY A 146 -3.50 0.83 -11.28
N ASP A 147 -2.93 -0.36 -11.48
CA ASP A 147 -1.70 -0.61 -12.25
C ASP A 147 -0.50 0.20 -11.73
N HIS A 148 -0.23 0.08 -10.43
CA HIS A 148 0.78 0.88 -9.75
C HIS A 148 1.74 -0.01 -8.95
N PHE A 149 3.03 0.35 -8.96
CA PHE A 149 4.06 -0.31 -8.19
C PHE A 149 4.45 0.50 -6.95
N MET A 150 4.71 -0.21 -5.86
CA MET A 150 5.24 0.36 -4.63
C MET A 150 6.24 -0.60 -3.97
N LEU A 151 7.05 -0.06 -3.06
CA LEU A 151 7.93 -0.85 -2.20
C LEU A 151 7.30 -0.99 -0.81
N TYR A 152 7.22 -2.22 -0.31
CA TYR A 152 6.68 -2.52 1.01
C TYR A 152 7.76 -3.16 1.88
N ASP A 153 8.00 -2.56 3.04
CA ASP A 153 8.88 -3.09 4.07
C ASP A 153 8.00 -3.63 5.21
N ALA A 154 7.69 -4.93 5.15
CA ALA A 154 6.80 -5.58 6.11
C ALA A 154 7.42 -5.67 7.51
N GLU A 155 8.76 -5.65 7.62
CA GLU A 155 9.48 -5.71 8.89
C GLU A 155 9.27 -4.42 9.69
N ASN A 156 9.25 -3.28 8.99
CA ASN A 156 9.02 -1.96 9.59
C ASN A 156 7.56 -1.48 9.44
N GLY A 157 6.72 -2.21 8.70
CA GLY A 157 5.34 -1.83 8.41
C GLY A 157 5.23 -0.54 7.59
N LEU A 158 6.17 -0.30 6.67
CA LEU A 158 6.27 0.95 5.90
C LEU A 158 5.95 0.73 4.42
N PHE A 159 5.12 1.61 3.89
CA PHE A 159 4.70 1.69 2.49
C PHE A 159 5.41 2.85 1.81
N TYR A 160 6.30 2.53 0.87
CA TYR A 160 7.00 3.50 0.04
C TYR A 160 6.26 3.60 -1.29
N ASP A 161 5.27 4.50 -1.33
CA ASP A 161 4.46 4.77 -2.52
C ASP A 161 5.04 5.95 -3.30
N PRO A 162 5.52 5.75 -4.55
CA PRO A 162 6.01 6.86 -5.36
C PRO A 162 4.98 7.97 -5.59
N ALA A 163 3.67 7.67 -5.54
CA ALA A 163 2.60 8.66 -5.70
C ALA A 163 2.36 9.53 -4.46
N GLU A 164 3.03 9.24 -3.34
CA GLU A 164 3.01 10.10 -2.15
C GLU A 164 4.04 11.23 -2.28
N MET A 165 3.73 12.39 -1.72
CA MET A 165 4.66 13.54 -1.71
C MET A 165 5.55 13.58 -0.46
N GLU A 166 5.02 13.12 0.67
CA GLU A 166 5.60 13.43 1.99
C GLU A 166 6.57 12.36 2.50
N GLY A 167 6.57 11.17 1.90
CA GLY A 167 7.38 10.05 2.36
C GLY A 167 6.62 8.74 2.52
N PRO A 168 7.29 7.71 3.06
CA PRO A 168 6.65 6.44 3.35
C PRO A 168 5.57 6.58 4.43
N ARG A 169 4.52 5.76 4.33
CA ARG A 169 3.38 5.74 5.24
C ARG A 169 3.37 4.45 6.07
N VAL A 170 2.70 4.49 7.22
CA VAL A 170 2.44 3.29 8.06
C VAL A 170 1.13 2.58 7.70
N ALA A 171 0.38 3.13 6.75
CA ALA A 171 -0.89 2.59 6.27
C ALA A 171 -1.06 2.92 4.79
N SER A 172 -1.72 2.03 4.06
CA SER A 172 -2.08 2.21 2.66
C SER A 172 -3.53 1.79 2.44
N ALA A 173 -4.29 2.59 1.70
CA ALA A 173 -5.63 2.24 1.25
C ALA A 173 -5.62 1.38 -0.02
N ARG A 174 -4.45 1.13 -0.61
CA ARG A 174 -4.31 0.32 -1.83
C ARG A 174 -4.49 -1.16 -1.54
N VAL A 175 -4.93 -1.88 -2.55
CA VAL A 175 -5.14 -3.32 -2.52
C VAL A 175 -4.03 -3.98 -3.35
N PRO A 176 -3.20 -4.87 -2.77
CA PRO A 176 -2.18 -5.57 -3.52
C PRO A 176 -2.83 -6.56 -4.49
N THR A 177 -2.15 -6.82 -5.61
CA THR A 177 -2.56 -7.78 -6.65
C THR A 177 -1.50 -8.87 -6.81
N SER A 178 -0.23 -8.49 -6.70
CA SER A 178 0.91 -9.40 -6.68
C SER A 178 2.14 -8.74 -6.08
N TYR A 179 3.11 -9.52 -5.63
CA TYR A 179 4.36 -9.03 -5.08
C TYR A 179 5.54 -9.90 -5.47
N LEU A 180 6.73 -9.33 -5.34
CA LEU A 180 8.00 -10.02 -5.47
C LEU A 180 8.84 -9.72 -4.24
N THR A 181 9.14 -10.74 -3.44
CA THR A 181 10.06 -10.61 -2.31
C THR A 181 11.48 -10.39 -2.83
N VAL A 182 12.17 -9.41 -2.25
CA VAL A 182 13.56 -9.11 -2.59
C VAL A 182 14.45 -9.66 -1.49
N TYR A 183 15.25 -10.65 -1.84
CA TYR A 183 16.25 -11.22 -0.93
C TYR A 183 17.54 -10.42 -1.04
N GLY A 184 18.05 -9.95 0.10
CA GLY A 184 19.41 -9.42 0.16
C GLY A 184 20.44 -10.51 -0.18
N PRO A 185 21.67 -10.15 -0.59
CA PRO A 185 22.70 -11.10 -1.04
C PRO A 185 23.13 -12.17 -0.02
N ASN A 186 22.62 -12.13 1.21
CA ASN A 186 22.92 -13.08 2.29
C ASN A 186 21.83 -14.15 2.52
N HIS A 187 20.79 -14.21 1.69
CA HIS A 187 19.78 -15.28 1.75
C HIS A 187 19.94 -16.21 0.55
N ARG A 188 20.93 -17.11 0.63
CA ARG A 188 21.03 -18.34 -0.15
C ARG A 188 21.12 -19.53 0.79
#